data_AF-A0A1Y3BSB1-F1
#
_entry.id   AF-A0A1Y3BSB1-F1
#
_cell.length_a   1.000
_cell.length_b   1.000
_cell.length_c   1.000
_cell.angle_alpha   90.00
_cell.angle_beta   90.00
_cell.angle_gamma   90.00
#
_symmetry.space_group_name_H-M   'P 1'
#
loop_
_entity.id
_entity.type
_entity.pdbx_description
1 polymer ?
#
loop_
_entity_poly.entity_id
_entity_poly.type
_entity_poly.pdbx_seq_one_letter_code
_entity_poly.pdbx_strand_id
1 'polypeptide(L)' 'MAGMKETQLSAEIELLLTDNKKKWNRPPISMNFEVPFAPSGLKVRYLKVFEPKLNYNDHDVIKWVRYIGRSGLYETRC' A
#
# COMPACT_ATOMS: atom_id res chain seq x y z
N MET A 1 7.74 -7.52 5.22
CA MET A 1 8.33 -8.26 4.08
C MET A 1 9.25 -7.34 3.32
N ALA A 2 10.36 -7.86 2.79
CA ALA A 2 11.23 -7.10 1.90
C ALA A 2 10.70 -7.16 0.46
N GLY A 3 11.03 -6.16 -0.36
CA GLY A 3 10.71 -6.19 -1.80
C GLY A 3 11.47 -7.30 -2.53
N MET A 4 11.06 -7.56 -3.79
CA MET A 4 11.68 -8.57 -4.66
C MET A 4 11.70 -9.98 -4.05
N LYS A 5 10.60 -10.35 -3.38
CA LYS A 5 10.39 -11.69 -2.84
C LYS A 5 9.11 -12.27 -3.41
N GLU A 6 9.10 -13.59 -3.54
CA GLU A 6 7.95 -14.37 -3.98
C GLU A 6 7.52 -15.30 -2.84
N THR A 7 6.20 -15.44 -2.67
CA THR A 7 5.58 -16.31 -1.67
C THR A 7 4.32 -16.92 -2.28
N GLN A 8 4.07 -18.20 -2.00
CA GLN A 8 2.92 -18.94 -2.53
C GLN A 8 2.06 -19.50 -1.39
N LEU A 9 0.75 -19.60 -1.63
CA LEU A 9 -0.21 -20.32 -0.80
C LEU A 9 -0.89 -21.40 -1.65
N SER A 10 -0.93 -22.63 -1.17
CA SER A 10 -1.68 -23.74 -1.78
C SER A 10 -2.82 -24.14 -0.84
N ALA A 11 -4.02 -24.34 -1.39
CA ALA A 11 -5.21 -24.73 -0.62
C ALA A 11 -6.03 -25.76 -1.40
N GLU A 12 -6.61 -26.71 -0.67
CA GLU A 12 -7.56 -27.70 -1.18
C GLU A 12 -8.92 -27.44 -0.51
N ILE A 13 -9.99 -27.50 -1.29
CA ILE A 13 -11.36 -27.25 -0.82
C ILE A 13 -12.20 -28.47 -1.20
N GLU A 14 -12.60 -29.24 -0.19
CA GLU A 14 -13.57 -30.31 -0.35
C GLU A 14 -14.98 -29.72 -0.44
N LEU A 15 -15.74 -30.11 -1.46
CA LEU A 15 -17.08 -29.59 -1.72
C LEU A 15 -18.14 -30.59 -1.25
N LEU A 16 -19.20 -30.07 -0.62
CA LEU A 16 -20.41 -30.84 -0.36
C LEU A 16 -21.25 -30.95 -1.63
N LEU A 17 -22.05 -32.02 -1.71
CA LEU A 17 -23.07 -32.17 -2.76
C LEU A 17 -24.09 -31.03 -2.68
N THR A 18 -24.43 -30.44 -3.82
CA THR A 18 -25.45 -29.39 -3.92
C THR A 18 -26.41 -29.68 -5.07
N ASP A 19 -27.72 -29.54 -4.83
CA ASP A 19 -28.76 -29.74 -5.84
C ASP A 19 -28.97 -28.50 -6.74
N ASN A 20 -28.30 -27.38 -6.42
CA ASN A 20 -28.42 -26.14 -7.17
C ASN A 20 -27.51 -26.14 -8.41
N LYS A 21 -28.10 -25.96 -9.60
CA LYS A 21 -27.36 -25.74 -10.87
C LYS A 21 -26.66 -24.37 -10.95
N LYS A 22 -26.72 -23.56 -9.89
CA LYS A 22 -26.13 -22.21 -9.87
C LYS A 22 -24.61 -22.32 -9.76
N LYS A 23 -23.90 -21.92 -10.81
CA LYS A 23 -22.43 -21.84 -10.80
C LYS A 23 -21.95 -20.86 -9.73
N TRP A 24 -20.85 -21.19 -9.05
CA TRP A 24 -20.20 -20.28 -8.12
C TRP A 24 -19.65 -19.07 -8.86
N ASN A 25 -20.09 -17.88 -8.46
CA ASN A 25 -19.52 -16.63 -8.94
C ASN A 25 -18.30 -16.30 -8.09
N ARG A 26 -17.11 -16.65 -8.58
CA ARG A 26 -15.84 -16.51 -7.84
C ARG A 26 -15.60 -15.03 -7.52
N PRO A 27 -15.60 -14.62 -6.23
CA PRO A 27 -15.24 -13.27 -5.87
C PRO A 27 -13.73 -13.05 -6.11
N PRO A 28 -13.30 -11.80 -6.32
CA PRO A 28 -11.88 -11.50 -6.40
C PRO A 28 -11.15 -11.81 -5.09
N ILE A 29 -9.86 -12.12 -5.20
CA ILE A 29 -8.94 -12.19 -4.06
C ILE A 29 -8.46 -10.77 -3.77
N SER A 30 -8.67 -10.29 -2.54
CA SER A 30 -8.25 -8.96 -2.10
C SER A 30 -6.92 -9.00 -1.33
N MET A 31 -6.10 -7.95 -1.44
CA MET A 31 -4.85 -7.81 -0.70
C MET A 31 -4.83 -6.55 0.17
N ASN A 32 -4.37 -6.69 1.43
CA ASN A 32 -4.10 -5.58 2.33
C ASN A 32 -2.61 -5.47 2.64
N PHE A 33 -2.02 -4.29 2.49
CA PHE A 33 -0.61 -4.05 2.78
C PHE A 33 -0.31 -2.58 3.12
N GLU A 34 0.81 -2.36 3.83
CA GLU A 34 1.40 -1.05 4.09
C GLU A 34 2.87 -1.04 3.62
N VAL A 35 3.29 0.03 2.93
CA VAL A 35 4.64 0.18 2.38
C VAL A 35 5.26 1.53 2.76
N PRO A 36 6.58 1.59 3.01
CA PRO A 36 7.27 2.82 3.42
C PRO A 36 7.68 3.71 2.22
N PHE A 37 6.83 3.80 1.19
CA PHE A 37 7.04 4.67 0.02
C PHE A 37 5.70 5.13 -0.55
N ALA A 38 5.72 6.16 -1.41
CA ALA A 38 4.53 6.64 -2.11
C ALA A 38 4.29 5.79 -3.38
N PRO A 39 3.16 5.07 -3.51
CA PRO A 39 2.86 4.28 -4.70
C PRO A 39 2.73 5.12 -5.99
N SER A 40 2.39 6.40 -5.85
CA SER A 40 2.32 7.36 -6.97
C SER A 40 3.71 7.79 -7.50
N GLY A 41 4.79 7.39 -6.85
CA GLY A 41 6.15 7.86 -7.16
C GLY A 41 6.47 9.26 -6.65
N LEU A 42 5.57 9.88 -5.87
CA LEU A 42 5.79 11.21 -5.29
C LEU A 42 7.01 11.21 -4.38
N LYS A 43 7.88 12.22 -4.57
CA LYS A 43 9.05 12.47 -3.72
C LYS A 43 9.11 13.95 -3.36
N VAL A 44 9.04 14.24 -2.06
CA VAL A 44 9.37 15.56 -1.51
C VAL A 44 10.84 15.86 -1.80
N ARG A 45 11.11 16.95 -2.52
CA ARG A 45 12.47 17.37 -2.89
C ARG A 45 13.03 18.41 -1.93
N TYR A 46 12.20 19.36 -1.51
CA TYR A 46 12.58 20.42 -0.60
C TYR A 46 11.34 20.94 0.14
N LEU A 47 11.58 21.47 1.34
CA LEU A 47 10.63 22.28 2.10
C LEU A 47 11.43 23.50 2.55
N LYS A 48 11.19 24.65 1.91
CA LYS A 48 11.90 25.90 2.20
C LYS A 48 11.10 26.71 3.22
N VAL A 49 11.77 27.20 4.25
CA VAL A 49 11.22 28.03 5.33
C VAL A 49 11.86 29.40 5.26
N PHE A 50 11.04 30.45 5.21
CA PHE A 50 11.48 31.83 5.20
C PHE A 50 10.81 32.56 6.37
N GLU A 51 11.62 33.07 7.30
CA GLU A 51 11.14 33.87 8.42
C GLU A 51 11.93 35.19 8.47
N PRO A 52 11.36 36.31 7.99
CA PRO A 52 12.09 37.56 7.86
C PRO A 52 12.26 38.32 9.20
N LYS A 53 11.51 37.95 10.26
CA LYS A 53 11.48 38.74 11.51
C LYS A 53 12.27 38.11 12.65
N LEU A 54 12.40 36.79 12.67
CA LEU A 54 13.09 36.05 13.72
C LEU A 54 14.49 35.64 13.28
N ASN A 55 15.41 35.51 14.22
CA ASN A 55 16.82 35.19 13.94
C ASN A 55 17.04 33.68 13.73
N TYR A 56 16.31 33.06 12.81
CA TYR A 56 16.59 31.72 12.33
C TYR A 56 16.34 31.62 10.83
N ASN A 57 17.12 30.79 10.16
CA ASN A 57 17.09 30.57 8.72
C ASN A 57 16.60 29.15 8.39
N ASP A 58 16.41 28.88 7.09
CA ASP A 58 16.01 27.56 6.58
C ASP A 58 16.90 26.40 7.05
N HIS A 59 18.20 26.68 7.26
CA HIS A 59 19.21 25.72 7.72
C HIS A 59 19.10 25.35 9.20
N ASP A 60 18.49 26.21 10.01
CA ASP A 60 18.29 25.98 11.44
C ASP A 60 17.09 25.06 11.71
N VAL A 61 16.30 24.78 10.67
CA VAL A 61 15.07 23.99 10.74
C VAL A 61 15.34 22.52 10.47
N ILE A 62 15.06 21.67 11.46
CA ILE A 62 15.04 20.21 11.29
C ILE A 62 13.74 19.80 10.58
N LYS A 63 13.86 19.04 9.49
CA LYS A 63 12.73 18.66 8.62
C LYS A 63 12.61 17.14 8.53
N TRP A 64 11.41 16.62 8.70
CA TRP A 64 11.12 15.18 8.62
C TRP A 64 10.09 14.88 7.53
N VAL A 65 10.22 13.73 6.89
CA VAL A 65 9.24 13.19 5.95
C VAL A 65 9.03 11.71 6.24
N ARG A 66 7.77 11.28 6.20
CA ARG A 66 7.40 9.87 6.25
C ARG A 66 6.44 9.56 5.11
N TYR A 67 6.70 8.47 4.39
CA TYR A 67 5.77 7.92 3.42
C TYR A 67 5.07 6.70 4.00
N ILE A 68 3.74 6.66 3.87
CA ILE A 68 2.90 5.54 4.29
C ILE A 68 1.93 5.26 3.13
N GLY A 69 2.29 4.29 2.28
CA GLY A 69 1.40 3.79 1.25
C GLY A 69 0.56 2.66 1.82
N ARG A 70 -0.77 2.76 1.72
CA ARG A 70 -1.70 1.67 2.10
C ARG A 70 -2.45 1.19 0.87
N SER A 71 -2.74 -0.10 0.83
CA SER A 71 -3.63 -0.67 -0.17
C SER A 71 -5.02 -0.04 -0.07
N GLY A 72 -5.60 0.30 -1.22
CA GLY A 72 -7.04 0.57 -1.36
C GLY A 72 -7.77 -0.71 -1.77
N LEU A 73 -8.68 -0.60 -2.74
CA LEU A 73 -9.28 -1.76 -3.41
C LEU A 73 -8.23 -2.44 -4.31
N TYR A 74 -7.49 -3.41 -3.76
CA TYR A 74 -6.48 -4.18 -4.48
C TYR A 74 -6.98 -5.61 -4.69
N GLU A 75 -7.58 -5.87 -5.85
CA GLU A 75 -8.34 -7.07 -6.16
C GLU A 75 -7.83 -7.79 -7.42
N THR A 76 -7.76 -9.12 -7.36
CA THR A 76 -7.43 -9.98 -8.50
C THR A 76 -8.57 -10.97 -8.74
N ARG A 77 -9.12 -11.01 -9.96
CA ARG A 77 -10.15 -11.99 -10.36
C ARG A 77 -9.52 -13.30 -10.84
N CYS A 78 -10.19 -14.43 -10.57
CA CYS A 78 -9.75 -15.79 -10.87
C CYS A 78 -10.86 -16.67 -11.49
#